data_AF-A0A552JM03-F1
#
_entry.id   AF-A0A552JM03-F1
#
_cell.length_a   1.000
_cell.length_b   1.000
_cell.length_c   1.000
_cell.angle_alpha   90.00
_cell.angle_beta   90.00
_cell.angle_gamma   90.00
#
_symmetry.space_group_name_H-M   'P 1'
#
loop_
_entity.id
_entity.type
_entity.pdbx_description
1 polymer ?
#
loop_
_entity_poly.entity_id
_entity_poly.type
_entity_poly.pdbx_seq_one_letter_code
_entity_poly.pdbx_strand_id
1 'polypeptide(L)'
;MDTVVSVFPQGATAEEIVNRYPSLNLADVYPMIAFYLKHQSEVESYLQQRQQQAQKIRVINQARFDPQGLRDRLLARKAAQQS
;
A
#
# COMPACT_ATOMS: atom_id res chain seq x y z
N MET A 1 -11.85 2.46 0.22
CA MET A 1 -11.96 2.29 -1.24
C MET A 1 -10.85 1.41 -1.77
N ASP A 2 -9.57 1.76 -1.59
CA ASP A 2 -8.41 0.97 -2.05
C ASP A 2 -8.43 -0.51 -1.60
N THR A 3 -8.92 -0.80 -0.39
CA THR A 3 -9.06 -2.19 0.11
C THR A 3 -10.10 -3.00 -0.67
N VAL A 4 -11.27 -2.43 -0.97
CA VAL A 4 -12.34 -3.13 -1.69
C VAL A 4 -11.88 -3.42 -3.12
N VAL A 5 -11.29 -2.41 -3.76
CA VAL A 5 -10.81 -2.48 -5.15
C VAL A 5 -9.61 -3.41 -5.32
N SER A 6 -8.80 -3.62 -4.27
CA SER A 6 -7.67 -4.56 -4.34
C SER A 6 -8.06 -6.02 -4.07
N VAL A 7 -9.13 -6.28 -3.32
CA VAL A 7 -9.50 -7.64 -2.87
C VAL A 7 -10.63 -8.24 -3.71
N PHE A 8 -11.58 -7.43 -4.19
CA PHE A 8 -12.68 -7.90 -5.04
C PHE A 8 -12.21 -8.61 -6.33
N PRO A 9 -11.20 -8.12 -7.07
CA PRO A 9 -10.70 -8.79 -8.29
C PRO A 9 -10.08 -10.17 -8.03
N GLN A 10 -9.78 -10.50 -6.77
CA GLN A 10 -9.25 -11.81 -6.36
C GLN A 10 -10.36 -12.85 -6.18
N GLY A 11 -11.61 -12.52 -6.53
CA GLY A 11 -12.77 -13.40 -6.41
C GLY A 11 -13.51 -13.30 -5.08
N ALA A 12 -13.15 -12.33 -4.23
CA ALA A 12 -13.85 -12.12 -2.95
C ALA A 12 -15.20 -11.43 -3.18
N THR A 13 -16.24 -11.95 -2.52
CA THR A 13 -17.57 -11.35 -2.47
C THR A 13 -17.61 -10.12 -1.55
N ALA A 14 -18.66 -9.30 -1.65
CA ALA A 14 -18.85 -8.13 -0.78
C ALA A 14 -18.92 -8.54 0.70
N GLU A 15 -19.59 -9.65 0.98
CA GLU A 15 -19.79 -10.24 2.29
C GLU A 15 -18.46 -10.75 2.88
N GLU A 16 -17.64 -11.43 2.08
CA GLU A 16 -16.29 -11.85 2.51
C GLU A 16 -15.37 -10.66 2.77
N ILE A 17 -15.49 -9.57 1.99
CA ILE A 17 -14.72 -8.34 2.20
C ILE A 17 -15.10 -7.71 3.54
N VAL A 18 -16.39 -7.58 3.86
CA VAL A 18 -16.84 -7.04 5.16
C VAL A 18 -16.43 -7.95 6.31
N ASN A 19 -16.50 -9.27 6.13
CA ASN A 19 -16.06 -10.23 7.14
C ASN A 19 -14.56 -10.08 7.47
N ARG A 20 -13.72 -9.92 6.44
CA ARG A 20 -12.27 -9.70 6.61
C ARG A 20 -11.92 -8.32 7.17
N TYR A 21 -12.78 -7.32 6.95
CA TYR A 21 -12.57 -5.94 7.38
C TYR A 21 -13.81 -5.40 8.12
N PRO A 22 -13.98 -5.74 9.42
CA PRO A 22 -15.20 -5.41 10.18
C PRO A 22 -15.50 -3.91 10.35
N SER A 23 -14.52 -3.05 10.04
CA SER A 23 -14.71 -1.59 9.98
C SER A 23 -15.48 -1.13 8.74
N LEU A 24 -15.70 -2.00 7.75
CA LEU A 24 -16.48 -1.72 6.56
C LEU A 24 -17.95 -2.09 6.77
N ASN A 25 -18.85 -1.27 6.24
CA ASN A 25 -20.27 -1.58 6.17
C ASN A 25 -20.62 -2.18 4.81
N LEU A 26 -21.40 -3.26 4.80
CA LEU A 26 -21.84 -3.92 3.56
C LEU A 26 -22.58 -2.97 2.61
N ALA A 27 -23.38 -2.04 3.15
CA ALA A 27 -24.09 -1.03 2.36
C ALA A 27 -23.16 -0.07 1.61
N ASP A 28 -21.93 0.13 2.11
CA ASP A 28 -20.91 0.97 1.48
C ASP A 28 -20.03 0.17 0.50
N VAL A 29 -19.90 -1.15 0.71
CA VAL A 29 -19.08 -2.03 -0.14
C VAL A 29 -19.74 -2.31 -1.49
N TYR A 30 -21.05 -2.57 -1.53
CA TYR A 30 -21.76 -2.79 -2.80
C TYR A 30 -21.63 -1.63 -3.81
N PRO A 31 -21.89 -0.37 -3.46
CA PRO A 31 -21.75 0.73 -4.41
C PRO A 31 -20.29 0.95 -4.84
N MET A 32 -19.31 0.63 -3.98
CA MET A 32 -17.90 0.64 -4.39
C MET A 32 -17.58 -0.43 -5.44
N ILE A 33 -18.10 -1.65 -5.28
CA ILE A 33 -17.93 -2.73 -6.26
C ILE A 33 -18.63 -2.36 -7.58
N ALA A 34 -19.85 -1.83 -7.52
CA ALA A 34 -20.57 -1.39 -8.71
C ALA A 34 -19.82 -0.28 -9.46
N PHE A 35 -19.27 0.70 -8.74
CA PHE A 35 -18.42 1.73 -9.33
C PHE A 35 -17.16 1.13 -9.97
N TYR A 36 -16.47 0.24 -9.28
CA TYR A 36 -15.28 -0.43 -9.81
C TYR A 36 -15.58 -1.19 -11.10
N LEU A 37 -16.63 -2.01 -11.12
CA LEU A 37 -17.02 -2.77 -12.31
C LEU A 37 -17.36 -1.87 -13.51
N LYS A 38 -17.99 -0.72 -13.25
CA LYS A 38 -18.34 0.25 -14.30
C LYS A 38 -17.11 1.00 -14.85
N HIS A 39 -16.08 1.18 -14.05
CA HIS A 39 -14.90 2.01 -14.35
C HIS A 39 -13.58 1.21 -14.29
N GLN A 40 -13.62 -0.09 -14.56
CA GLN A 40 -12.53 -1.01 -14.27
C GLN A 40 -11.19 -0.58 -14.92
N SER A 41 -11.21 -0.25 -16.21
CA SER A 41 -10.02 0.18 -16.96
C SER A 41 -9.39 1.47 -16.42
N GLU A 42 -10.23 2.44 -16.04
CA GLU A 42 -9.81 3.72 -15.47
C GLU A 42 -9.18 3.53 -14.09
N VAL A 43 -9.85 2.75 -13.23
CA VAL A 43 -9.40 2.45 -11.86
C VAL A 43 -8.10 1.64 -11.89
N GLU A 44 -7.98 0.63 -12.75
CA GLU A 44 -6.76 -0.15 -12.91
C GLU A 44 -5.59 0.71 -13.40
N SER A 45 -5.82 1.58 -14.37
CA SER A 45 -4.81 2.50 -14.88
C SER A 45 -4.31 3.44 -13.78
N TYR A 46 -5.23 4.01 -12.99
CA TYR A 46 -4.88 4.87 -11.86
C TYR A 46 -4.06 4.11 -10.78
N LEU A 47 -4.46 2.89 -10.43
CA LEU A 47 -3.74 2.08 -9.45
C LEU A 47 -2.34 1.71 -9.92
N GLN A 48 -2.17 1.35 -11.20
CA GLN A 48 -0.85 1.07 -11.79
C GLN A 48 0.05 2.30 -11.72
N GLN A 49 -0.46 3.48 -12.08
CA GLN A 49 0.30 4.73 -11.98
C GLN A 49 0.74 5.02 -10.54
N ARG A 50 -0.15 4.85 -9.56
CA ARG A 50 0.19 5.00 -8.14
C ARG A 50 1.27 4.00 -7.70
N GLN A 51 1.18 2.75 -8.13
CA GLN A 51 2.17 1.72 -7.78
C GLN A 51 3.55 2.08 -8.35
N GLN A 52 3.62 2.54 -9.60
CA GLN A 52 4.87 2.98 -10.22
C GLN A 52 5.48 4.18 -9.50
N GLN A 53 4.67 5.15 -9.07
CA GLN A 53 5.16 6.29 -8.28
C GLN A 53 5.70 5.85 -6.92
N ALA A 54 4.99 4.97 -6.21
CA ALA A 54 5.44 4.44 -4.92
C ALA A 54 6.78 3.68 -5.06
N GLN A 55 6.95 2.90 -6.13
CA GLN A 55 8.20 2.21 -6.43
C GLN A 55 9.35 3.19 -6.71
N LYS A 56 9.11 4.23 -7.52
CA LYS A 56 10.11 5.29 -7.79
C LYS A 56 10.57 5.97 -6.50
N ILE A 57 9.63 6.33 -5.62
CA ILE A 57 9.95 6.94 -4.32
C ILE A 57 10.76 5.99 -3.45
N ARG A 58 10.42 4.69 -3.42
CA ARG A 58 11.19 3.67 -2.69
C ARG A 58 12.63 3.57 -3.18
N VAL A 59 12.84 3.53 -4.50
CA VAL A 59 14.19 3.47 -5.10
C VAL A 59 15.00 4.70 -4.76
N ILE A 60 14.40 5.90 -4.86
CA ILE A 60 15.07 7.17 -4.50
C ILE A 60 15.44 7.19 -3.02
N ASN A 61 14.53 6.75 -2.14
CA ASN A 61 14.79 6.71 -0.71
C ASN A 61 15.87 5.67 -0.36
N GLN A 62 15.87 4.49 -0.97
CA GLN A 62 16.95 3.50 -0.77
C GLN A 62 18.30 3.99 -1.32
N ALA A 63 18.30 4.70 -2.44
CA ALA A 63 19.52 5.31 -2.99
C ALA A 63 20.05 6.47 -2.13
N ARG A 64 19.16 7.24 -1.49
CA ARG A 64 19.53 8.35 -0.59
C ARG A 64 19.91 7.91 0.81
N PHE A 65 19.26 6.86 1.32
CA PHE A 65 19.49 6.31 2.65
C PHE A 65 20.14 4.94 2.50
N ASP A 66 21.47 4.93 2.31
CA ASP A 66 22.24 3.70 2.44
C ASP A 66 22.12 3.17 3.88
N PRO A 67 21.47 2.02 4.10
CA PRO A 67 21.31 1.44 5.43
C PRO A 67 22.64 1.10 6.08
N GLN A 68 23.69 0.82 5.29
CA GLN A 68 25.03 0.53 5.79
C GLN A 68 25.65 1.79 6.44
N GLY A 69 25.65 2.92 5.72
CA GLY A 69 26.14 4.19 6.24
C GLY A 69 25.35 4.75 7.44
N LEU A 70 24.10 4.35 7.64
CA LEU A 70 23.33 4.66 8.85
C LEU A 70 23.75 3.75 10.02
N ARG A 71 23.92 2.44 9.77
CA ARG A 71 24.38 1.47 10.77
C ARG A 71 25.78 1.81 11.29
N ASP A 72 26.70 2.14 10.40
CA ASP A 72 28.08 2.51 10.76
C ASP A 72 28.10 3.78 11.61
N ARG A 73 27.29 4.78 11.26
CA ARG A 73 27.13 6.00 12.06
C ARG A 73 26.57 5.71 13.45
N LEU A 74 25.59 4.81 13.57
CA LEU A 74 25.01 4.44 14.86
C LEU A 74 26.01 3.65 15.74
N LEU A 75 26.80 2.75 15.14
CA LEU A 75 27.85 2.01 15.84
C LEU A 75 28.98 2.92 16.33
N ALA A 76 29.44 3.85 15.48
CA ALA A 76 30.45 4.84 15.85
C ALA A 76 29.99 5.74 17.01
N ARG A 77 28.71 6.14 17.00
CA ARG A 77 28.11 6.95 18.07
C ARG A 77 28.04 6.20 19.40
N LYS A 78 27.76 4.90 19.36
CA LYS A 78 27.69 4.03 20.55
C LYS A 78 29.09 3.81 21.15
N ALA A 79 30.11 3.62 20.31
CA ALA A 79 31.50 3.49 20.76
C ALA A 79 32.02 4.77 21.43
N ALA A 80 31.70 5.94 20.87
CA ALA A 80 32.08 7.24 21.44
C ALA A 80 31.41 7.60 22.77
N GLN A 81 30.29 6.94 23.12
CA GLN A 81 29.59 7.13 24.39
C GLN A 81 30.05 6.16 25.50
N GLN A 82 30.89 5.18 25.18
CA GLN A 82 31.41 4.19 26.14
C GLN A 82 32.89 4.44 26.52
N SER A 83 33.43 5.61 26.17
CA SER A 83 34.79 6.06 26.53
C SER A 83 34.75 7.20 27.54
#